data_AF-A0A662SEF2-F1
#
_entry.id   AF-A0A662SEF2-F1
#
_cell.length_a   1.000
_cell.length_b   1.000
_cell.length_c   1.000
_cell.angle_alpha   90.00
_cell.angle_beta   90.00
_cell.angle_gamma   90.00
#
_symmetry.space_group_name_H-M   'P 1'
#
loop_
_entity.id
_entity.type
_entity.pdbx_description
1 polymer ?
#
loop_
_entity_poly.entity_id
_entity_poly.type
_entity_poly.pdbx_seq_one_letter_code
_entity_poly.pdbx_strand_id
1 'polypeptide(L)'
;MIFYLLSLMIVKVNVIVTGPPRSGKSTVIKKVIDELRKSGLKVGGIMTPQILIRGRRYGFKIVDIYTGGEKILASIDIKSRTKVSKYGVDLGVLESFGVEAIRRAIDSCDIIIIDEIGKMECLSKSFRNIVEMALNSDKAVLATIPMKTRDPFILSVKKRRDVIVFNVLEENKDKLAIKILRLVGGYDYSGSR
;
A
#
# COMPACT_ATOMS: atom_id res chain seq x y z
N MET A 1 -17.56 -22.32 26.12
CA MET A 1 -17.91 -20.88 26.01
C MET A 1 -16.67 -19.96 26.01
N ILE A 2 -15.58 -20.31 26.71
CA ILE A 2 -14.32 -19.54 26.71
C ILE A 2 -13.52 -19.66 25.39
N PHE A 3 -13.65 -20.78 24.66
CA PHE A 3 -12.96 -20.98 23.37
C PHE A 3 -13.52 -20.14 22.20
N TYR A 4 -14.76 -19.64 22.29
CA TYR A 4 -15.32 -18.74 21.26
C TYR A 4 -14.91 -17.28 21.44
N LEU A 5 -14.48 -16.88 22.65
CA LEU A 5 -13.99 -15.53 22.95
C LEU A 5 -12.56 -15.26 22.48
N LEU A 6 -11.83 -16.30 22.05
CA LEU A 6 -10.54 -16.17 21.36
C LEU A 6 -10.70 -16.03 19.83
N SER A 7 -11.94 -16.10 19.32
CA SER A 7 -12.22 -15.83 17.92
C SER A 7 -12.15 -14.33 17.66
N LEU A 8 -11.26 -13.95 16.73
CA LEU A 8 -11.17 -12.62 16.08
C LEU A 8 -10.49 -11.48 16.84
N MET A 9 -9.43 -11.71 17.61
CA MET A 9 -8.38 -10.69 17.64
C MET A 9 -7.58 -10.79 16.35
N ILE A 10 -8.01 -10.09 15.29
CA ILE A 10 -7.08 -9.71 14.23
C ILE A 10 -6.03 -8.87 14.94
N VAL A 11 -4.90 -9.48 15.29
CA VAL A 11 -3.80 -8.77 15.93
C VAL A 11 -3.35 -7.70 14.94
N LYS A 12 -3.55 -6.43 15.32
CA LYS A 12 -3.09 -5.28 14.56
C LYS A 12 -1.65 -5.51 14.13
N VAL A 13 -1.41 -5.57 12.83
CA VAL A 13 -0.08 -5.68 12.26
C VAL A 13 0.09 -4.70 11.11
N ASN A 14 1.17 -3.93 11.17
CA ASN A 14 1.61 -3.11 10.05
C ASN A 14 2.70 -3.87 9.31
N VAL A 15 2.43 -4.23 8.06
CA VAL A 15 3.37 -4.93 7.19
C VAL A 15 3.86 -3.96 6.12
N ILE A 16 5.18 -3.85 6.01
CA ILE A 16 5.82 -3.08 4.95
C ILE A 16 6.58 -4.01 4.03
N VAL A 17 6.33 -3.87 2.74
CA VAL A 17 7.05 -4.56 1.69
C VAL A 17 8.01 -3.60 1.01
N THR A 18 9.29 -3.93 1.03
CA THR A 18 10.36 -3.16 0.37
C THR A 18 11.05 -4.02 -0.68
N GLY A 19 11.77 -3.40 -1.60
CA GLY A 19 12.57 -4.10 -2.61
C GLY A 19 12.97 -3.17 -3.75
N PRO A 20 13.88 -3.63 -4.63
CA PRO A 20 14.35 -2.85 -5.77
C PRO A 20 13.20 -2.31 -6.64
N PRO A 21 13.41 -1.21 -7.38
CA PRO A 21 12.45 -0.78 -8.39
C PRO A 21 12.11 -1.93 -9.33
N ARG A 22 10.81 -2.11 -9.64
CA ARG A 22 10.30 -3.20 -10.49
C ARG A 22 10.51 -4.62 -9.96
N SER A 23 10.85 -4.80 -8.68
CA SER A 23 11.00 -6.14 -8.08
C SER A 23 9.69 -6.95 -7.97
N GLY A 24 8.54 -6.38 -8.35
CA GLY A 24 7.24 -7.05 -8.27
C GLY A 24 6.49 -6.84 -6.96
N LYS A 25 6.82 -5.82 -6.16
CA LYS A 25 6.07 -5.45 -4.94
C LYS A 25 4.56 -5.36 -5.21
N SER A 26 4.16 -4.53 -6.16
CA SER A 26 2.74 -4.37 -6.53
C SER A 26 2.10 -5.68 -7.02
N THR A 27 2.86 -6.60 -7.60
CA THR A 27 2.35 -7.93 -7.97
C THR A 27 2.03 -8.77 -6.74
N VAL A 28 2.92 -8.77 -5.74
CA VAL A 28 2.67 -9.43 -4.44
C VAL A 28 1.46 -8.80 -3.76
N ILE A 29 1.38 -7.48 -3.72
CA ILE A 29 0.25 -6.75 -3.12
C ILE A 29 -1.07 -7.11 -3.79
N LYS A 30 -1.13 -7.13 -5.13
CA LYS A 30 -2.34 -7.54 -5.87
C LYS A 30 -2.79 -8.95 -5.49
N LYS A 31 -1.87 -9.92 -5.45
CA LYS A 31 -2.17 -11.30 -5.05
C LYS A 31 -2.76 -11.35 -3.63
N VAL A 32 -2.19 -10.57 -2.70
CA VAL A 32 -2.69 -10.49 -1.33
C VAL A 32 -4.10 -9.87 -1.29
N ILE A 33 -4.34 -8.78 -2.02
CA ILE A 33 -5.67 -8.15 -2.11
C ILE A 33 -6.71 -9.16 -2.62
N ASP A 34 -6.39 -9.90 -3.67
CA ASP A 34 -7.31 -10.85 -4.29
C ASP A 34 -7.69 -11.97 -3.31
N GLU A 35 -6.72 -12.54 -2.60
CA GLU A 35 -6.98 -13.59 -1.60
C GLU A 35 -7.75 -13.06 -0.38
N LEU A 36 -7.42 -11.85 0.12
CA LEU A 36 -8.18 -11.24 1.22
C LEU A 36 -9.65 -11.01 0.85
N ARG A 37 -9.91 -10.54 -0.37
CA ARG A 37 -11.28 -10.35 -0.89
C ARG A 37 -12.03 -11.67 -1.04
N LYS A 38 -11.37 -12.74 -1.52
CA LYS A 38 -11.96 -14.08 -1.60
C LYS A 38 -12.37 -14.60 -0.21
N SER A 39 -11.64 -14.22 0.83
CA SER A 39 -11.99 -14.52 2.23
C SER A 39 -13.08 -13.62 2.81
N GLY A 40 -13.69 -12.73 2.00
CA GLY A 40 -14.80 -11.87 2.43
C GLY A 40 -14.38 -10.57 3.14
N LEU A 41 -13.09 -10.27 3.23
CA LEU A 41 -12.60 -9.05 3.88
C LEU A 41 -12.75 -7.82 2.96
N LYS A 42 -13.15 -6.70 3.55
CA LYS A 42 -13.18 -5.39 2.89
C LYS A 42 -11.78 -4.82 2.85
N VAL A 43 -11.24 -4.68 1.65
CA VAL A 43 -9.90 -4.14 1.41
C VAL A 43 -10.01 -2.78 0.72
N GLY A 44 -9.36 -1.76 1.29
CA GLY A 44 -9.37 -0.39 0.77
C GLY A 44 -7.99 0.26 0.78
N GLY A 45 -7.94 1.52 0.36
CA GLY A 45 -6.72 2.32 0.27
C GLY A 45 -6.31 2.55 -1.17
N ILE A 46 -5.01 2.62 -1.45
CA ILE A 46 -4.51 3.05 -2.75
C ILE A 46 -3.49 2.12 -3.39
N MET A 47 -3.49 2.11 -4.73
CA MET A 47 -2.41 1.61 -5.56
C MET A 47 -1.93 2.67 -6.55
N THR A 48 -0.64 2.67 -6.88
CA THR A 48 -0.03 3.63 -7.82
C THR A 48 0.63 2.93 -9.03
N PRO A 49 -0.17 2.30 -9.92
CA PRO A 49 0.39 1.58 -11.06
C PRO A 49 1.03 2.52 -12.10
N GLN A 50 2.06 2.01 -12.77
CA GLN A 50 2.74 2.74 -13.84
C GLN A 50 1.90 2.76 -15.12
N ILE A 51 1.94 3.89 -15.83
CA ILE A 51 1.39 4.04 -17.18
C ILE A 51 2.54 3.85 -18.17
N LEU A 52 2.38 2.89 -19.08
CA LEU A 52 3.33 2.61 -20.16
C LEU A 52 2.71 3.02 -21.49
N ILE A 53 3.44 3.78 -22.29
CA ILE A 53 3.09 4.12 -23.68
C ILE A 53 4.28 3.70 -24.55
N ARG A 54 4.04 2.83 -25.54
CA ARG A 54 5.07 2.30 -26.45
C ARG A 54 6.29 1.73 -25.69
N GLY A 55 6.04 0.96 -24.63
CA GLY A 55 7.08 0.35 -23.80
C GLY A 55 7.86 1.31 -22.88
N ARG A 56 7.57 2.61 -22.92
CA ARG A 56 8.22 3.62 -22.07
C ARG A 56 7.28 4.09 -20.96
N ARG A 57 7.82 4.35 -19.77
CA ARG A 57 7.03 4.93 -18.69
C ARG A 57 6.61 6.35 -19.03
N TYR A 58 5.31 6.53 -19.16
CA TYR A 58 4.63 7.81 -19.40
C TYR A 58 4.32 8.52 -18.08
N GLY A 59 3.87 7.77 -17.07
CA GLY A 59 3.43 8.33 -15.82
C GLY A 59 3.00 7.28 -14.81
N PHE A 60 2.19 7.69 -13.85
CA PHE A 60 1.67 6.90 -12.74
C PHE A 60 0.21 7.29 -12.52
N LYS A 61 -0.64 6.29 -12.31
CA LYS A 61 -1.99 6.50 -11.80
C LYS A 61 -1.98 6.47 -10.29
N ILE A 62 -3.08 6.90 -9.71
CA ILE A 62 -3.52 6.52 -8.38
C ILE A 62 -4.90 5.86 -8.52
N VAL A 63 -5.07 4.72 -7.86
CA VAL A 63 -6.26 3.88 -7.93
C VAL A 63 -6.80 3.73 -6.52
N ASP A 64 -8.08 4.01 -6.33
CA ASP A 64 -8.80 3.68 -5.10
C ASP A 64 -9.18 2.20 -5.17
N ILE A 65 -8.63 1.40 -4.24
CA ILE A 65 -8.83 -0.05 -4.23
C ILE A 65 -10.29 -0.39 -3.97
N TYR A 66 -10.97 0.38 -3.11
CA TYR A 66 -12.34 0.07 -2.69
C TYR A 66 -13.33 0.32 -3.82
N THR A 67 -13.21 1.45 -4.52
CA THR A 67 -14.15 1.84 -5.60
C THR A 67 -13.71 1.37 -6.98
N GLY A 68 -12.43 1.08 -7.17
CA GLY A 68 -11.82 0.81 -8.48
C GLY A 68 -11.59 2.07 -9.32
N GLY A 69 -11.94 3.26 -8.82
CA GLY A 69 -11.71 4.52 -9.52
C GLY A 69 -10.22 4.80 -9.71
N GLU A 70 -9.87 5.54 -10.76
CA GLU A 70 -8.47 5.89 -11.05
C GLU A 70 -8.31 7.32 -11.58
N LYS A 71 -7.18 7.95 -11.25
CA LYS A 71 -6.75 9.26 -11.77
C LYS A 71 -5.27 9.24 -12.12
N ILE A 72 -4.81 10.17 -12.97
CA ILE A 72 -3.38 10.34 -13.26
C ILE A 72 -2.75 11.14 -12.10
N LEU A 73 -1.81 10.54 -11.38
CA LEU A 73 -1.08 11.18 -10.29
C LEU A 73 0.12 11.97 -10.80
N ALA A 74 0.85 11.41 -11.77
CA ALA A 74 2.03 12.03 -12.33
C ALA A 74 2.24 11.61 -13.78
N SER A 75 2.69 12.53 -14.63
CA SER A 75 3.05 12.22 -16.02
C SER A 75 4.10 13.18 -16.56
N ILE A 76 4.64 12.88 -17.74
CA ILE A 76 5.54 13.77 -18.47
C ILE A 76 4.85 15.05 -19.00
N ASP A 77 3.52 15.02 -19.15
CA ASP A 77 2.76 16.13 -19.73
C ASP A 77 2.15 17.06 -18.66
N ILE A 78 2.12 16.63 -17.40
CA ILE A 78 1.66 17.47 -16.29
C ILE A 78 2.66 18.60 -16.06
N LYS A 79 2.21 19.84 -16.33
CA LYS A 79 2.96 21.06 -16.03
C LYS A 79 2.75 21.45 -14.57
N SER A 80 3.53 20.85 -13.68
CA SER A 80 3.51 21.15 -12.24
C SER A 80 4.83 21.77 -11.77
N ARG A 81 4.76 22.65 -10.76
CA ARG A 81 5.95 23.14 -10.02
C ARG A 81 6.58 22.01 -9.20
N THR A 82 5.79 21.02 -8.81
CA THR A 82 6.23 19.83 -8.08
C THR A 82 6.59 18.74 -9.07
N LYS A 83 7.87 18.34 -9.09
CA LYS A 83 8.38 17.32 -10.01
C LYS A 83 9.22 16.27 -9.30
N VAL A 84 9.16 15.05 -9.81
CA VAL A 84 10.09 13.97 -9.46
C VAL A 84 10.71 13.44 -10.74
N SER A 85 12.01 13.70 -10.92
CA SER A 85 12.68 13.49 -12.21
C SER A 85 11.93 14.26 -13.32
N LYS A 86 11.55 13.60 -14.41
CA LYS A 86 10.83 14.20 -15.53
C LYS A 86 9.31 14.31 -15.35
N TYR A 87 8.74 13.76 -14.28
CA TYR A 87 7.29 13.70 -14.11
C TYR A 87 6.79 14.88 -13.27
N GLY A 88 5.82 15.63 -13.80
CA GLY A 88 5.03 16.56 -13.01
C GLY A 88 4.04 15.80 -12.15
N VAL A 89 3.94 16.18 -10.87
CA VAL A 89 3.07 15.53 -9.88
C VAL A 89 1.87 16.44 -9.62
N ASP A 90 0.66 15.87 -9.70
CA ASP A 90 -0.58 16.52 -9.34
C ASP A 90 -0.93 16.20 -7.88
N LEU A 91 -0.50 17.08 -6.97
CA LEU A 91 -0.79 16.96 -5.54
C LEU A 91 -2.29 17.15 -5.24
N GLY A 92 -3.02 17.90 -6.07
CA GLY A 92 -4.45 18.09 -5.91
C GLY A 92 -5.21 16.78 -6.14
N VAL A 93 -4.81 15.99 -7.14
CA VAL A 93 -5.32 14.62 -7.34
C VAL A 93 -4.96 13.72 -6.16
N LEU A 94 -3.72 13.76 -5.68
CA LEU A 94 -3.32 12.95 -4.53
C LEU A 94 -4.18 13.26 -3.29
N GLU A 95 -4.43 14.53 -3.01
CA GLU A 95 -5.17 14.96 -1.83
C GLU A 95 -6.68 14.74 -1.98
N SER A 96 -7.27 15.12 -3.11
CA SER A 96 -8.72 14.98 -3.35
C SER A 96 -9.19 13.54 -3.57
N PHE A 97 -8.26 12.64 -3.94
CA PHE A 97 -8.61 11.27 -4.32
C PHE A 97 -7.84 10.21 -3.52
N GLY A 98 -6.51 10.32 -3.48
CA GLY A 98 -5.66 9.35 -2.78
C GLY A 98 -5.83 9.36 -1.27
N VAL A 99 -5.76 10.55 -0.66
CA VAL A 99 -5.96 10.72 0.78
C VAL A 99 -7.36 10.29 1.20
N GLU A 100 -8.38 10.64 0.41
CA GLU A 100 -9.76 10.24 0.69
C GLU A 100 -9.98 8.73 0.53
N ALA A 101 -9.30 8.06 -0.39
CA ALA A 101 -9.32 6.59 -0.48
C ALA A 101 -8.71 5.92 0.75
N ILE A 102 -7.61 6.46 1.30
CA ILE A 102 -7.01 5.96 2.55
C ILE A 102 -7.94 6.25 3.74
N ARG A 103 -8.53 7.46 3.82
CA ARG A 103 -9.49 7.82 4.86
C ARG A 103 -10.67 6.86 4.89
N ARG A 104 -11.29 6.60 3.74
CA ARG A 104 -12.36 5.61 3.60
C ARG A 104 -11.94 4.22 4.06
N ALA A 105 -10.70 3.83 3.79
CA ALA A 105 -10.17 2.53 4.24
C ALA A 105 -10.04 2.46 5.76
N ILE A 106 -9.59 3.54 6.41
CA ILE A 106 -9.57 3.65 7.88
C ILE A 106 -10.98 3.47 8.45
N ASP A 107 -11.96 4.16 7.86
CA ASP A 107 -13.32 4.22 8.42
C ASP A 107 -14.16 2.97 8.15
N SER A 108 -13.95 2.27 7.01
CA SER A 108 -14.93 1.31 6.48
C SER A 108 -14.34 -0.02 5.99
N CYS A 109 -13.03 -0.21 6.04
CA CYS A 109 -12.38 -1.46 5.60
C CYS A 109 -11.79 -2.24 6.78
N ASP A 110 -11.55 -3.53 6.54
CA ASP A 110 -10.87 -4.41 7.47
C ASP A 110 -9.35 -4.27 7.33
N ILE A 111 -8.89 -4.05 6.08
CA ILE A 111 -7.47 -3.98 5.71
C ILE A 111 -7.21 -2.72 4.89
N ILE A 112 -6.15 -1.99 5.24
CA ILE A 112 -5.70 -0.79 4.54
C ILE A 112 -4.47 -1.13 3.70
N ILE A 113 -4.51 -0.80 2.41
CA ILE A 113 -3.39 -0.96 1.49
C ILE A 113 -2.84 0.40 1.07
N ILE A 114 -1.51 0.55 1.07
CA ILE A 114 -0.84 1.77 0.61
C ILE A 114 0.36 1.38 -0.28
N ASP A 115 0.11 1.16 -1.57
CA ASP A 115 1.14 0.90 -2.58
C ASP A 115 1.28 2.13 -3.48
N GLU A 116 2.22 3.07 -3.31
CA GLU A 116 3.43 3.06 -2.47
C GLU A 116 3.52 4.30 -1.55
N ILE A 117 4.13 4.15 -0.36
CA ILE A 117 4.59 5.30 0.46
C ILE A 117 5.94 5.75 -0.11
N GLY A 118 5.87 6.44 -1.24
CA GLY A 118 7.01 6.80 -2.08
C GLY A 118 7.35 8.27 -2.05
N LYS A 119 8.40 8.63 -2.79
CA LYS A 119 8.88 10.02 -2.89
C LYS A 119 7.83 10.95 -3.51
N MET A 120 7.00 10.48 -4.44
CA MET A 120 6.03 11.34 -5.13
C MET A 120 4.86 11.69 -4.19
N GLU A 121 4.35 10.70 -3.49
CA GLU A 121 3.20 10.78 -2.60
C GLU A 121 3.57 11.58 -1.35
N CYS A 122 4.76 11.34 -0.79
CA CYS A 122 5.26 12.06 0.38
C CYS A 122 5.57 13.55 0.12
N LEU A 123 5.39 14.07 -1.09
CA LEU A 123 5.44 15.53 -1.32
C LEU A 123 4.22 16.24 -0.74
N SER A 124 3.09 15.54 -0.58
CA SER A 124 1.91 16.06 0.12
C SER A 124 2.04 15.84 1.63
N LYS A 125 1.83 16.90 2.41
CA LYS A 125 1.73 16.81 3.87
C LYS A 125 0.47 16.03 4.29
N SER A 126 -0.65 16.24 3.60
CA SER A 126 -1.90 15.53 3.85
C SER A 126 -1.73 14.02 3.65
N PHE A 127 -0.96 13.61 2.65
CA PHE A 127 -0.60 12.21 2.45
C PHE A 127 0.22 11.64 3.62
N ARG A 128 1.24 12.36 4.10
CA ARG A 128 2.02 11.93 5.27
C ARG A 128 1.12 11.75 6.49
N ASN A 129 0.25 12.72 6.76
CA ASN A 129 -0.66 12.69 7.89
C ASN A 129 -1.64 11.50 7.83
N ILE A 130 -2.24 11.23 6.66
CA ILE A 130 -3.20 10.11 6.56
C ILE A 130 -2.50 8.75 6.64
N VAL A 131 -1.25 8.64 6.19
CA VAL A 131 -0.42 7.43 6.40
C VAL A 131 -0.16 7.21 7.89
N GLU A 132 0.18 8.26 8.64
CA GLU A 132 0.34 8.14 10.10
C GLU A 132 -0.95 7.74 10.80
N MET A 133 -2.08 8.34 10.41
CA MET A 133 -3.40 7.94 10.92
C MET A 133 -3.70 6.47 10.62
N ALA A 134 -3.44 6.00 9.40
CA ALA A 134 -3.64 4.60 9.03
C ALA A 134 -2.79 3.66 9.89
N LEU A 135 -1.49 3.93 10.05
CA LEU A 135 -0.58 3.12 10.87
C LEU A 135 -0.93 3.14 12.36
N ASN A 136 -1.54 4.21 12.84
CA ASN A 136 -1.98 4.36 14.23
C ASN A 136 -3.40 3.81 14.48
N SER A 137 -4.19 3.54 13.44
CA SER A 137 -5.51 2.93 13.55
C SER A 137 -5.48 1.51 14.15
N ASP A 138 -6.64 0.93 14.39
CA ASP A 138 -6.84 -0.46 14.82
C ASP A 138 -6.81 -1.45 13.65
N LYS A 139 -6.75 -0.97 12.40
CA LYS A 139 -6.74 -1.79 11.20
C LYS A 139 -5.35 -2.31 10.88
N ALA A 140 -5.31 -3.47 10.23
CA ALA A 140 -4.06 -3.99 9.66
C ALA A 140 -3.69 -3.19 8.41
N VAL A 141 -2.43 -2.76 8.32
CA VAL A 141 -1.92 -1.98 7.19
C VAL A 141 -0.91 -2.80 6.41
N LEU A 142 -1.08 -2.90 5.10
CA LEU A 142 -0.08 -3.43 4.19
C LEU A 142 0.37 -2.33 3.23
N ALA A 143 1.62 -1.89 3.37
CA ALA A 143 2.18 -0.82 2.57
C ALA A 143 3.43 -1.26 1.82
N THR A 144 3.78 -0.52 0.77
CA THR A 144 5.09 -0.65 0.11
C THR A 144 5.93 0.61 0.33
N ILE A 145 7.25 0.45 0.39
CA ILE A 145 8.21 1.56 0.44
C ILE A 145 9.36 1.34 -0.56
N PRO A 146 10.02 2.43 -1.01
CA PRO A 146 11.28 2.31 -1.73
C PRO A 146 12.36 1.65 -0.87
N MET A 147 13.14 0.73 -1.45
CA MET A 147 14.27 0.08 -0.75
C MET A 147 15.35 1.06 -0.31
N LYS A 148 15.60 2.09 -1.13
CA LYS A 148 16.54 3.16 -0.82
C LYS A 148 15.78 4.48 -0.81
N THR A 149 15.86 5.18 0.31
CA THR A 149 15.27 6.50 0.49
C THR A 149 16.11 7.31 1.45
N ARG A 150 16.09 8.64 1.28
CA ARG A 150 16.61 9.62 2.24
C ARG A 150 15.49 10.45 2.86
N ASP A 151 14.23 10.18 2.50
CA ASP A 151 13.10 10.91 3.06
C ASP A 151 12.93 10.54 4.55
N PRO A 152 13.03 11.50 5.47
CA PRO A 152 12.94 11.23 6.91
C PRO A 152 11.62 10.55 7.32
N PHE A 153 10.52 10.85 6.63
CA PHE A 153 9.21 10.27 6.93
C PHE A 153 9.15 8.79 6.55
N ILE A 154 9.63 8.43 5.36
CA ILE A 154 9.66 7.01 4.95
C ILE A 154 10.59 6.22 5.88
N LEU A 155 11.69 6.83 6.32
CA LEU A 155 12.59 6.22 7.31
C LEU A 155 11.95 6.07 8.68
N SER A 156 11.14 7.03 9.15
CA SER A 156 10.44 6.91 10.43
C SER A 156 9.37 5.81 10.37
N VAL A 157 8.59 5.73 9.29
CA VAL A 157 7.62 4.66 9.04
C VAL A 157 8.28 3.29 9.09
N LYS A 158 9.44 3.12 8.44
CA LYS A 158 10.20 1.86 8.44
C LYS A 158 10.75 1.48 9.84
N LYS A 159 11.02 2.46 10.70
CA LYS A 159 11.62 2.26 12.04
C LYS A 159 10.59 2.08 13.16
N ARG A 160 9.30 2.16 12.86
CA ARG A 160 8.26 1.96 13.87
C ARG A 160 8.37 0.57 14.48
N ARG A 161 8.13 0.48 15.78
CA ARG A 161 8.24 -0.79 16.54
C ARG A 161 7.11 -1.77 16.21
N ASP A 162 5.98 -1.26 15.74
CA ASP A 162 4.79 -2.03 15.37
C ASP A 162 4.76 -2.42 13.88
N VAL A 163 5.89 -2.29 13.18
CA VAL A 163 6.03 -2.58 11.75
C VAL A 163 6.92 -3.80 11.52
N ILE A 164 6.43 -4.74 10.70
CA ILE A 164 7.20 -5.86 10.17
C ILE A 164 7.60 -5.53 8.74
N VAL A 165 8.90 -5.58 8.43
CA VAL A 165 9.43 -5.25 7.10
C VAL A 165 9.86 -6.52 6.36
N PHE A 166 9.31 -6.75 5.18
CA PHE A 166 9.73 -7.81 4.26
C PHE A 166 10.44 -7.25 3.03
N ASN A 167 11.49 -7.94 2.59
CA ASN A 167 12.17 -7.62 1.34
C ASN A 167 11.71 -8.57 0.22
N VAL A 168 11.17 -8.02 -0.87
CA VAL A 168 10.83 -8.76 -2.08
C VAL A 168 12.11 -9.02 -2.87
N LEU A 169 12.40 -10.30 -3.04
CA LEU A 169 13.40 -10.84 -3.96
C LEU A 169 12.64 -11.69 -5.01
N GLU A 170 13.18 -11.83 -6.22
CA GLU A 170 12.44 -12.49 -7.31
C GLU A 170 11.98 -13.92 -6.96
N GLU A 171 12.83 -14.65 -6.25
CA GLU A 171 12.63 -16.02 -5.78
C GLU A 171 11.60 -16.19 -4.65
N ASN A 172 11.12 -15.11 -4.02
CA ASN A 172 10.32 -15.21 -2.79
C ASN A 172 8.87 -14.71 -2.90
N LYS A 173 8.41 -14.25 -4.07
CA LYS A 173 7.11 -13.55 -4.23
C LYS A 173 5.91 -14.34 -3.71
N ASP A 174 5.76 -15.60 -4.09
CA ASP A 174 4.61 -16.42 -3.68
C ASP A 174 4.65 -16.77 -2.20
N LYS A 175 5.82 -17.18 -1.70
CA LYS A 175 6.03 -17.46 -0.27
C LYS A 175 5.79 -16.21 0.57
N LEU A 176 6.20 -15.05 0.08
CA LEU A 176 5.98 -13.77 0.74
C LEU A 176 4.50 -13.41 0.77
N ALA A 177 3.76 -13.58 -0.32
CA ALA A 177 2.32 -13.34 -0.35
C ALA A 177 1.60 -14.19 0.73
N ILE A 178 1.96 -15.47 0.87
CA ILE A 178 1.40 -16.37 1.90
C ILE A 178 1.74 -15.87 3.31
N LYS A 179 2.99 -15.46 3.56
CA LYS A 179 3.41 -14.91 4.86
C LYS A 179 2.63 -13.64 5.21
N ILE A 180 2.44 -12.75 4.24
CA ILE A 180 1.66 -11.53 4.41
C ILE A 180 0.21 -11.90 4.72
N LEU A 181 -0.41 -12.80 3.96
CA LEU A 181 -1.80 -13.21 4.19
C LEU A 181 -2.04 -13.75 5.60
N ARG A 182 -1.11 -14.56 6.14
CA ARG A 182 -1.18 -15.05 7.53
C ARG A 182 -1.16 -13.92 8.56
N LEU A 183 -0.32 -12.92 8.34
CA LEU A 183 -0.17 -11.79 9.26
C LEU A 183 -1.39 -10.85 9.18
N VAL A 184 -1.72 -10.38 7.97
CA VAL A 184 -2.69 -9.30 7.78
C VAL A 184 -4.13 -9.84 7.79
N GLY A 185 -4.36 -11.06 7.30
CA GLY A 185 -5.70 -11.68 7.27
C GLY A 185 -6.12 -12.39 8.56
N GLY A 186 -5.22 -12.54 9.54
CA GLY A 186 -5.52 -13.22 10.81
C GLY A 186 -5.82 -14.72 10.69
N TYR A 187 -5.49 -15.35 9.55
CA TYR A 187 -5.76 -16.77 9.31
C TYR A 187 -4.52 -17.64 9.58
N ASP A 188 -4.74 -18.79 10.22
CA ASP A 188 -3.97 -20.01 9.94
C ASP A 188 -4.20 -20.37 8.48
N TYR A 189 -3.39 -19.79 7.59
CA TYR A 189 -3.39 -20.14 6.17
C TYR A 189 -2.78 -21.54 6.05
N SER A 190 -3.55 -22.58 6.40
CA SER A 190 -3.32 -23.95 5.99
C SER A 190 -3.57 -23.96 4.48
N GLY A 191 -2.51 -23.72 3.71
CA GLY A 191 -2.58 -23.86 2.27
C GLY A 191 -3.28 -25.19 1.98
N SER A 192 -4.41 -25.10 1.30
CA SER A 192 -5.10 -26.26 0.76
C SER A 192 -4.04 -27.13 0.10
N ARG A 193 -3.97 -28.37 0.58
CA ARG A 193 -3.15 -29.43 0.00
C ARG A 193 -3.36 -29.54 -1.51
#